data_AF-A0A9X4RLW3-F1
#
_entry.id   AF-A0A9X4RLW3-F1
#
_cell.length_a   1.000
_cell.length_b   1.000
_cell.length_c   1.000
_cell.angle_alpha   90.00
_cell.angle_beta   90.00
_cell.angle_gamma   90.00
#
_symmetry.space_group_name_H-M   'P 1'
#
loop_
_entity.id
_entity.type
_entity.pdbx_description
1 polymer ?
#
loop_
_entity_poly.entity_id
_entity_poly.type
_entity_poly.pdbx_seq_one_letter_code
_entity_poly.pdbx_strand_id
1 'polypeptide(L)' 'MTVRGNHAFRKINQIRDRFPRLSTIWVDRGYRGKAFVLAILHTFYWCLQVVVPPVGQKGFVVQQKRWVLNLL' A
#
# COMPACT_ATOMS: atom_id res chain seq x y z
N MET A 1 11.11 9.59 -4.09
CA MET A 1 9.68 9.16 -4.08
C MET A 1 8.89 10.01 -5.05
N THR A 2 7.76 9.52 -5.59
CA THR A 2 6.84 10.32 -6.43
C THR A 2 5.97 11.25 -5.57
N VAL A 3 5.38 12.30 -6.16
CA VAL A 3 4.46 13.24 -5.46
C VAL A 3 3.32 12.50 -4.77
N ARG A 4 2.71 11.51 -5.44
CA ARG A 4 1.68 10.64 -4.86
C ARG A 4 2.18 9.86 -3.66
N GLY A 5 3.37 9.26 -3.74
CA GLY A 5 3.99 8.56 -2.62
C GLY A 5 4.19 9.47 -1.41
N ASN A 6 4.67 10.70 -1.62
CA ASN A 6 4.86 11.66 -0.53
C ASN A 6 3.54 12.08 0.15
N HIS A 7 2.46 12.21 -0.60
CA HIS A 7 1.16 12.54 -0.01
C HIS A 7 0.60 11.36 0.79
N ALA A 8 0.66 10.14 0.25
CA ALA A 8 0.22 8.93 0.94
C ALA A 8 0.99 8.70 2.24
N PHE A 9 2.33 8.83 2.21
CA PHE A 9 3.18 8.67 3.38
C PHE A 9 2.79 9.63 4.51
N ARG A 10 2.58 10.92 4.19
CA ARG A 10 2.17 11.94 5.19
C ARG A 10 0.83 11.60 5.83
N LYS A 11 -0.16 11.18 5.03
CA LYS A 11 -1.48 10.79 5.54
C LYS A 11 -1.42 9.56 6.42
N ILE A 12 -0.66 8.55 6.02
CA ILE A 12 -0.42 7.34 6.82
C ILE A 12 0.23 7.70 8.15
N ASN A 13 1.24 8.55 8.15
CA ASN A 13 1.93 8.95 9.38
C ASN A 13 0.99 9.62 10.40
N GLN A 14 -0.03 10.35 9.93
CA GLN A 14 -1.03 11.00 10.79
C GLN A 14 -2.00 10.02 11.47
N ILE A 15 -2.17 8.81 10.92
CA ILE A 15 -3.17 7.84 11.40
C ILE A 15 -2.55 6.53 11.90
N ARG A 16 -1.22 6.39 11.87
CA ARG A 16 -0.52 5.12 12.12
C ARG A 16 -0.88 4.50 13.48
N ASP A 17 -0.99 5.34 14.51
CA ASP A 17 -1.22 4.89 15.89
C ASP A 17 -2.67 4.43 16.12
N ARG A 18 -3.57 4.68 15.15
CA ARG A 18 -4.95 4.18 15.19
C ARG A 18 -5.06 2.70 14.83
N PHE A 19 -4.01 2.13 14.24
CA PHE A 19 -4.02 0.76 13.73
C PHE A 19 -2.82 -0.04 14.26
N PRO A 20 -2.76 -0.32 15.58
CA PRO A 20 -1.59 -0.94 16.21
C PRO A 20 -1.29 -2.36 15.71
N ARG A 21 -2.27 -3.03 15.09
CA ARG A 21 -2.15 -4.40 14.54
C ARG A 21 -2.02 -4.42 13.02
N LEU A 22 -1.96 -3.26 12.35
CA LEU A 22 -1.78 -3.24 10.91
C LEU A 22 -0.38 -3.75 10.57
N SER A 23 -0.31 -4.74 9.70
CA SER A 23 0.94 -5.37 9.28
C SER A 23 1.13 -5.35 7.77
N THR A 24 0.03 -5.33 7.01
CA THR A 24 0.05 -5.48 5.55
C THR A 24 -0.92 -4.51 4.90
N ILE A 25 -0.45 -3.81 3.86
CA ILE A 25 -1.24 -2.91 3.02
C ILE A 25 -1.17 -3.39 1.59
N TRP A 26 -2.32 -3.60 0.98
CA TRP A 26 -2.43 -3.92 -0.43
C TRP A 26 -2.55 -2.62 -1.23
N VAL A 27 -1.68 -2.43 -2.21
CA VAL A 27 -1.60 -1.19 -3.00
C VAL A 27 -1.66 -1.50 -4.49
N ASP A 28 -2.12 -0.55 -5.29
CA ASP A 28 -2.06 -0.70 -6.75
C ASP A 28 -0.63 -0.52 -7.29
N ARG A 29 -0.45 -0.87 -8.58
CA ARG A 29 0.84 -0.78 -9.29
C ARG A 29 1.50 0.60 -9.24
N GLY A 30 0.75 1.68 -9.00
CA GLY A 30 1.28 3.04 -8.87
C GLY A 30 2.20 3.25 -7.66
N TYR A 31 2.14 2.35 -6.67
CA TYR A 31 2.95 2.40 -5.45
C TYR A 31 4.14 1.43 -5.46
N ARG A 32 4.42 0.75 -6.57
CA ARG A 32 5.52 -0.23 -6.71
C ARG A 32 6.94 0.35 -6.62
N GLY A 33 7.09 1.66 -6.39
CA GLY A 33 8.39 2.31 -6.34
C GLY A 33 9.20 1.85 -5.12
N LYS A 34 10.39 1.27 -5.34
CA LYS A 34 11.25 0.71 -4.29
C LYS A 34 11.45 1.66 -3.10
N ALA A 35 11.72 2.94 -3.37
CA ALA A 35 11.90 3.95 -2.33
C ALA A 35 10.65 4.15 -1.46
N PHE A 36 9.45 4.08 -2.04
CA PHE A 36 8.21 4.21 -1.29
C PHE A 36 7.95 2.98 -0.43
N VAL A 37 8.12 1.79 -1.02
CA VAL A 37 7.95 0.51 -0.31
C VAL A 37 8.90 0.41 0.89
N LEU A 38 10.18 0.71 0.70
CA LEU A 38 11.18 0.67 1.77
C LEU A 38 10.90 1.68 2.88
N ALA A 39 10.44 2.89 2.54
CA ALA A 39 10.08 3.87 3.56
C ALA A 39 8.89 3.42 4.42
N ILE A 40 7.86 2.81 3.82
CA ILE A 40 6.75 2.29 4.62
C ILE A 40 7.22 1.15 5.54
N LEU A 41 8.02 0.23 5.01
CA LEU A 41 8.56 -0.89 5.79
C LEU A 41 9.42 -0.40 6.96
N HIS A 42 10.35 0.52 6.73
CA HIS A 42 11.29 0.97 7.76
C HIS A 42 10.66 1.94 8.77
N THR A 43 9.66 2.73 8.37
CA THR A 43 9.02 3.69 9.28
C THR A 43 7.87 3.09 10.09
N PHE A 44 7.10 2.18 9.49
CA PHE A 44 5.87 1.66 10.09
C PHE A 44 5.89 0.16 10.35
N TYR A 45 6.91 -0.56 9.88
CA TYR A 45 6.98 -2.03 9.93
C TYR A 45 5.83 -2.71 9.19
N TRP A 46 5.26 -2.03 8.19
CA TRP A 46 4.18 -2.55 7.35
C TRP A 46 4.71 -3.09 6.02
N CYS A 47 4.20 -4.25 5.63
CA CYS A 47 4.45 -4.86 4.33
C CYS A 47 3.53 -4.25 3.26
N LEU A 48 4.08 -3.84 2.10
CA LEU A 48 3.28 -3.46 0.94
C LEU A 48 3.16 -4.61 -0.04
N GLN A 49 1.93 -5.03 -0.31
CA GLN A 49 1.62 -6.00 -1.36
C GLN A 49 1.03 -5.29 -2.57
N VAL A 50 1.79 -5.27 -3.67
CA VAL A 50 1.36 -4.64 -4.91
C VAL A 50 0.42 -5.58 -5.66
N VAL A 51 -0.84 -5.18 -5.82
CA VAL A 51 -1.81 -5.87 -6.67
C VAL A 51 -1.55 -5.51 -8.12
N VAL A 52 -1.18 -6.51 -8.91
CA VAL A 52 -0.99 -6.39 -10.36
C VAL A 52 -2.22 -6.96 -11.05
N PRO A 53 -2.90 -6.19 -11.93
CA PRO A 53 -4.01 -6.73 -12.70
C PRO A 53 -3.53 -7.85 -13.63
N PRO A 54 -4.39 -8.83 -13.97
CA PRO A 54 -4.10 -9.85 -14.97
C PRO A 54 -3.55 -9.25 -16.27
N VAL A 55 -2.59 -9.95 -16.88
CA VAL A 55 -1.98 -9.54 -18.15
C VAL A 55 -3.07 -9.45 -19.23
N GLY A 56 -3.09 -8.35 -19.98
CA GLY A 56 -4.07 -8.12 -21.04
C GLY A 56 -5.40 -7.48 -20.61
N GLN A 57 -5.59 -7.17 -19.32
CA GLN A 57 -6.79 -6.49 -18.84
C GLN A 57 -6.91 -5.07 -19.44
N LYS A 58 -8.01 -4.78 -20.13
CA LYS A 58 -8.40 -3.45 -20.61
C LYS A 58 -9.47 -2.84 -19.69
N GLY A 59 -9.37 -1.55 -19.41
CA GLY A 59 -10.34 -0.84 -18.57
C GLY A 59 -10.24 -1.12 -17.07
N PHE A 60 -11.15 -0.53 -16.30
CA PHE A 60 -11.22 -0.69 -14.85
C PHE A 60 -11.97 -1.98 -14.50
N VAL A 61 -11.29 -2.92 -13.84
CA VAL A 61 -11.91 -4.13 -13.27
C VAL A 61 -11.63 -4.15 -11.78
N VAL A 62 -12.66 -4.49 -11.00
CA VAL A 62 -12.56 -4.65 -9.55
C VAL A 62 -11.61 -5.81 -9.25
N GLN A 63 -10.47 -5.51 -8.61
CA GLN A 63 -9.52 -6.52 -8.16
C GLN A 63 -10.09 -7.25 -6.93
N GLN A 64 -10.02 -8.58 -6.90
CA GLN A 64 -10.64 -9.45 -5.90
C GLN A 64 -10.07 -9.36 -4.46
N LYS A 65 -9.15 -8.42 -4.18
CA LYS A 65 -8.53 -8.26 -2.85
C LYS A 65 -8.42 -6.78 -2.44
N ARG A 66 -9.56 -6.11 -2.34
CA ARG A 66 -9.63 -4.80 -1.65
C ARG A 66 -10.10 -5.05 -0.21
N TRP A 67 -9.31 -4.61 0.77
CA TRP A 67 -9.61 -4.58 2.22
C TRP A 67 -9.46 -5.90 3.02
N VAL A 68 -8.45 -6.72 2.74
CA VAL A 68 -8.06 -7.78 3.71
C VAL A 68 -7.14 -7.16 4.76
N LEU A 69 -7.71 -6.73 5.89
CA LEU A 69 -6.95 -6.36 7.08
C LEU A 69 -6.72 -7.64 7.88
N ASN A 70 -5.52 -8.23 7.80
CA ASN A 70 -5.19 -9.36 8.67
C ASN A 70 -4.76 -8.82 10.03
N LEU A 71 -5.65 -8.89 11.01
CA LEU A 71 -5.37 -8.59 12.41
C LEU A 71 -4.72 -9.83 13.03
N LEU A 72 -3.39 -9.83 13.19
CA LEU A 72 -2.70 -10.79 14.06
C LEU A 72 -2.96 -10.45 15.51
#